data_AF-A0A7Z2SWX0-F1
#
_entry.id   AF-A0A7Z2SWX0-F1
#
_cell.length_a   1.000
_cell.length_b   1.000
_cell.length_c   1.000
_cell.angle_alpha   90.00
_cell.angle_beta   90.00
_cell.angle_gamma   90.00
#
_symmetry.space_group_name_H-M   'P 1'
#
loop_
_entity.id
_entity.type
_entity.pdbx_description
1 polymer ?
#
loop_
_entity_poly.entity_id
_entity_poly.type
_entity_poly.pdbx_seq_one_letter_code
_entity_poly.pdbx_strand_id
1 'polypeptide(L)'
;MNGGQSRFYWFVLELVPTGAGSYLWLLKTLKKTEGEKKMLQKWYRLMMAAFLAVGVLAGCGAQEDEEKSAETTEQQEQEITVEVELSQDNGAEEIASESITAEEGTNLMQVMEDNFKVEQSGGFINTIEGVGGDEKKAWMYTVNGEEGQVGAEDYELKDGDQVTFDYHAWE
;
A
#
# COMPACT_ATOMS: atom_id res chain seq x y z
N MET A 1 6.07 -47.06 -32.31
CA MET A 1 5.16 -47.06 -33.48
C MET A 1 3.79 -47.56 -33.02
N ASN A 2 2.75 -46.74 -33.24
CA ASN A 2 1.32 -47.08 -33.26
C ASN A 2 0.69 -47.58 -31.94
N GLY A 3 -0.39 -47.04 -31.39
CA GLY A 3 -1.47 -46.23 -31.96
C GLY A 3 -2.82 -46.85 -31.59
N GLY A 4 -3.77 -46.04 -31.08
CA GLY A 4 -5.17 -46.42 -30.82
C GLY A 4 -5.57 -46.25 -29.34
N GLN A 5 -6.17 -45.15 -28.86
CA GLN A 5 -7.52 -44.61 -29.15
C GLN A 5 -8.58 -45.72 -29.11
N SER A 6 -9.67 -45.69 -28.35
CA SER A 6 -10.35 -44.64 -27.60
C SER A 6 -11.58 -45.28 -26.91
N ARG A 7 -12.30 -44.48 -26.10
CA ARG A 7 -13.68 -44.67 -25.60
C ARG A 7 -13.83 -45.63 -24.39
N PHE A 8 -14.69 -45.40 -23.41
CA PHE A 8 -15.85 -44.51 -23.30
C PHE A 8 -15.98 -43.93 -21.89
N TYR A 9 -16.49 -42.70 -21.87
CA TYR A 9 -17.02 -41.93 -20.74
C TYR A 9 -18.15 -42.64 -19.97
N TRP A 10 -18.37 -42.13 -18.74
CA TRP A 10 -19.63 -42.01 -17.96
C TRP A 10 -19.78 -42.89 -16.70
N PHE A 11 -19.54 -42.30 -15.52
CA PHE A 11 -20.51 -41.99 -14.43
C PHE A 11 -19.70 -41.62 -13.16
N VAL A 12 -19.57 -40.35 -12.75
CA VAL A 12 -20.55 -39.49 -12.03
C VAL A 12 -20.50 -39.69 -10.51
N LEU A 13 -20.18 -38.58 -9.81
CA LEU A 13 -20.54 -38.19 -8.42
C LEU A 13 -20.02 -39.14 -7.32
N GLU A 14 -19.60 -38.73 -6.13
CA GLU A 14 -19.79 -37.52 -5.35
C GLU A 14 -18.84 -37.68 -4.15
N LEU A 15 -17.94 -36.72 -3.91
CA LEU A 15 -17.36 -36.50 -2.59
C LEU A 15 -16.95 -35.04 -2.53
N VAL A 16 -17.93 -34.22 -2.17
CA VAL A 16 -17.76 -32.82 -1.80
C VAL A 16 -17.11 -32.79 -0.42
N PRO A 17 -15.89 -32.26 -0.23
CA PRO A 17 -15.48 -31.75 1.07
C PRO A 17 -15.96 -30.31 1.17
N THR A 18 -17.08 -30.11 1.87
CA THR A 18 -17.50 -28.82 2.41
C THR A 18 -16.45 -28.37 3.43
N GLY A 19 -15.69 -27.33 3.10
CA GLY A 19 -14.77 -26.71 4.05
C GLY A 19 -14.08 -25.50 3.45
N ALA A 20 -14.65 -24.31 3.69
CA ALA A 20 -14.08 -23.02 3.32
C ALA A 20 -12.71 -22.70 3.98
N GLY A 21 -12.13 -23.63 4.74
CA GLY A 21 -10.85 -23.46 5.44
C GLY A 21 -9.59 -23.78 4.62
N SER A 22 -9.71 -24.47 3.47
CA SER A 22 -8.52 -24.91 2.70
C SER A 22 -7.93 -23.83 1.78
N TYR A 23 -8.71 -22.81 1.41
CA TYR A 23 -8.20 -21.69 0.60
C TYR A 23 -7.43 -20.66 1.43
N LEU A 24 -7.72 -20.54 2.74
CA LEU A 24 -6.97 -19.65 3.63
C LEU A 24 -5.54 -20.13 3.89
N TRP A 25 -5.29 -21.45 3.90
CA TRP A 25 -3.93 -21.99 3.97
C TRP A 25 -3.11 -21.63 2.72
N LEU A 26 -3.74 -21.69 1.54
CA LEU A 26 -3.15 -21.31 0.25
C LEU A 26 -2.91 -19.79 0.11
N LEU A 27 -3.85 -18.96 0.58
CA LEU A 27 -3.69 -17.50 0.59
C LEU A 27 -2.63 -17.04 1.60
N LYS A 28 -2.51 -17.72 2.74
CA LYS A 28 -1.44 -17.46 3.72
C LYS A 28 -0.05 -17.83 3.19
N THR A 29 0.05 -18.86 2.34
CA THR A 29 1.29 -19.16 1.61
C THR A 29 1.61 -18.18 0.48
N LEU A 30 0.59 -17.56 -0.14
CA LEU A 30 0.80 -16.57 -1.21
C LEU A 30 1.27 -15.21 -0.68
N LYS A 31 0.71 -14.72 0.44
CA LYS A 31 1.13 -13.43 1.05
C LYS A 31 2.60 -13.46 1.54
N LYS A 32 3.11 -14.64 1.92
CA LYS A 32 4.52 -14.82 2.35
C LYS A 32 5.52 -14.67 1.19
N THR A 33 5.08 -14.83 -0.06
CA THR A 33 5.96 -14.73 -1.24
C THR A 33 6.13 -13.31 -1.81
N GLU A 34 5.33 -12.33 -1.38
CA GLU A 34 5.47 -10.94 -1.85
C GLU A 34 6.58 -10.16 -1.13
N GLY A 35 6.79 -10.44 0.16
CA GLY A 35 7.88 -9.86 0.93
C GLY A 35 9.27 -10.29 0.41
N GLU A 36 9.43 -11.55 0.02
CA GLU A 36 10.68 -12.02 -0.60
C GLU A 36 10.90 -11.38 -1.98
N LYS A 37 9.86 -11.08 -2.76
CA LYS A 37 10.01 -10.37 -4.04
C LYS A 37 10.44 -8.92 -3.85
N LYS A 38 9.87 -8.19 -2.88
CA LYS A 38 10.28 -6.80 -2.56
C LYS A 38 11.73 -6.76 -2.02
N MET A 39 12.15 -7.76 -1.25
CA MET A 39 13.53 -7.90 -0.77
C MET A 39 14.48 -8.30 -1.91
N LEU A 40 14.14 -9.29 -2.75
CA LEU A 40 14.96 -9.65 -3.91
C LEU A 40 15.07 -8.51 -4.93
N GLN A 41 14.05 -7.67 -5.11
CA GLN A 41 14.16 -6.48 -5.96
C GLN A 41 15.10 -5.42 -5.39
N LYS A 42 15.05 -5.15 -4.08
CA LYS A 42 16.01 -4.26 -3.39
C LYS A 42 17.45 -4.79 -3.49
N TRP A 43 17.64 -6.10 -3.32
CA TRP A 43 18.96 -6.76 -3.43
C TRP A 43 19.44 -6.91 -4.88
N TYR A 44 18.53 -7.08 -5.85
CA TYR A 44 18.83 -7.07 -7.29
C TYR A 44 19.22 -5.66 -7.76
N ARG A 45 18.56 -4.60 -7.27
CA ARG A 45 18.99 -3.21 -7.47
C ARG A 45 20.38 -2.95 -6.88
N LEU A 46 20.71 -3.54 -5.73
CA LEU A 46 22.03 -3.47 -5.09
C LEU A 46 23.13 -4.29 -5.82
N MET A 47 22.82 -5.47 -6.35
CA MET A 47 23.75 -6.31 -7.12
C MET A 47 23.93 -5.82 -8.58
N MET A 48 22.90 -5.23 -9.18
CA MET A 48 22.94 -4.73 -10.57
C MET A 48 23.72 -3.41 -10.69
N ALA A 49 23.74 -2.60 -9.62
CA ALA A 49 24.59 -1.40 -9.53
C ALA A 49 26.10 -1.72 -9.53
N ALA A 50 26.51 -2.94 -9.16
CA ALA A 50 27.91 -3.36 -9.16
C ALA A 50 28.43 -3.82 -10.54
N PHE A 51 27.55 -3.98 -11.55
CA PHE A 51 27.92 -4.50 -12.87
C PHE A 51 28.00 -3.45 -14.00
N LEU A 52 27.67 -2.18 -13.73
CA LEU A 52 27.65 -1.08 -14.71
C LEU A 52 28.90 -0.17 -14.63
N ALA A 53 30.08 -0.73 -14.36
CA ALA A 53 31.35 0.03 -14.37
C ALA A 53 32.26 -0.27 -15.57
N VAL A 54 31.83 -1.07 -16.55
CA VAL A 54 32.62 -1.37 -17.75
C VAL A 54 31.72 -1.33 -18.98
N GLY A 55 31.49 -0.14 -19.52
CA GLY A 55 30.53 0.08 -20.61
C GLY A 55 30.81 1.30 -21.48
N VAL A 56 32.08 1.54 -21.79
CA VAL A 56 32.60 2.10 -23.05
C VAL A 56 32.01 3.42 -23.58
N LEU A 57 32.83 4.45 -23.39
CA LEU A 57 33.05 5.61 -24.26
C LEU A 57 32.93 5.29 -25.77
N ALA A 58 31.81 5.62 -26.41
CA ALA A 58 31.75 5.96 -27.84
C ALA A 58 30.35 6.47 -28.22
N GLY A 59 30.22 7.75 -28.56
CA GLY A 59 28.99 8.25 -29.17
C GLY A 59 28.82 9.77 -29.11
N CYS A 60 29.72 10.52 -29.75
CA CYS A 60 29.49 11.93 -30.06
C CYS A 60 28.93 12.00 -31.49
N GLY A 61 27.78 12.66 -31.70
CA GLY A 61 27.24 12.86 -33.04
C GLY A 61 25.87 13.55 -33.09
N ALA A 62 25.93 14.86 -33.38
CA ALA A 62 24.94 15.69 -34.09
C ALA A 62 23.61 16.06 -33.39
N GLN A 63 23.48 17.38 -33.19
CA GLN A 63 22.32 18.17 -32.83
C GLN A 63 21.63 18.68 -34.10
N GLU A 64 20.31 18.63 -34.17
CA GLU A 64 19.39 19.77 -34.38
C GLU A 64 17.93 19.29 -34.52
N ASP A 65 17.07 20.06 -33.88
CA ASP A 65 15.73 19.75 -33.37
C ASP A 65 14.59 19.83 -34.41
N GLU A 66 13.52 19.05 -34.22
CA GLU A 66 12.13 19.53 -34.24
C GLU A 66 11.15 18.46 -33.72
N GLU A 67 10.66 18.74 -32.51
CA GLU A 67 9.33 18.48 -31.95
C GLU A 67 8.52 17.27 -32.43
N LYS A 68 8.64 16.18 -31.67
CA LYS A 68 7.49 15.38 -31.26
C LYS A 68 7.73 14.91 -29.84
N SER A 69 7.33 15.74 -28.88
CA SER A 69 7.25 15.39 -27.46
C SER A 69 6.23 14.26 -27.29
N ALA A 70 6.69 13.02 -27.47
CA ALA A 70 6.19 11.92 -26.69
C ALA A 70 6.84 12.10 -25.32
N GLU A 71 6.13 12.81 -24.45
CA GLU A 71 6.44 12.93 -23.04
C GLU A 71 6.47 11.50 -22.47
N THR A 72 7.66 10.91 -22.45
CA THR A 72 7.96 9.83 -21.55
C THR A 72 8.05 10.53 -20.20
N THR A 73 6.94 10.58 -19.47
CA THR A 73 6.95 10.88 -18.04
C THR A 73 7.83 9.83 -17.40
N GLU A 74 9.12 10.14 -17.27
CA GLU A 74 9.93 9.56 -16.22
C GLU A 74 9.19 9.92 -14.94
N GLN A 75 8.50 8.93 -14.37
CA GLN A 75 7.95 9.00 -13.03
C GLN A 75 9.15 9.21 -12.11
N GLN A 76 9.55 10.46 -11.92
CA GLN A 76 10.34 10.85 -10.77
C GLN A 76 9.41 10.59 -9.59
N GLU A 77 9.71 9.53 -8.87
CA GLU A 77 9.09 9.15 -7.61
C GLU A 77 9.39 10.31 -6.63
N GLN A 78 8.51 11.31 -6.63
CA GLN A 78 8.63 12.46 -5.74
C GLN A 78 8.21 11.98 -4.36
N GLU A 79 9.15 11.98 -3.42
CA GLU A 79 8.88 11.64 -2.02
C GLU A 79 8.36 12.88 -1.29
N ILE A 80 7.30 12.68 -0.50
CA ILE A 80 6.72 13.67 0.40
C ILE A 80 6.92 13.21 1.85
N THR A 81 7.07 14.15 2.77
CA THR A 81 7.13 13.89 4.22
C THR A 81 5.88 14.42 4.88
N VAL A 82 5.20 13.56 5.64
CA VAL A 82 4.00 13.92 6.42
C VAL A 82 4.23 13.60 7.89
N GLU A 83 3.61 14.36 8.77
CA GLU A 83 3.59 14.10 10.19
C GLU A 83 2.22 13.53 10.57
N VAL A 84 2.21 12.37 11.22
CA VAL A 84 0.98 11.73 11.70
C VAL A 84 1.03 11.65 13.21
N GLU A 85 0.02 12.23 13.85
CA GLU A 85 -0.22 12.17 15.28
C GLU A 85 -1.49 11.37 15.56
N LEU A 86 -1.42 10.45 16.51
CA LEU A 86 -2.54 9.69 17.04
C LEU A 86 -2.75 10.10 18.50
N SER A 87 -3.96 10.50 18.85
CA SER A 87 -4.32 10.88 20.22
C SER A 87 -5.72 10.39 20.59
N GLN A 88 -6.07 10.51 21.87
CA GLN A 88 -7.41 10.24 22.37
C GLN A 88 -7.87 11.27 23.38
N ASP A 89 -9.18 11.27 23.62
CA ASP A 89 -9.85 12.15 24.56
C ASP A 89 -9.61 13.64 24.26
N ASN A 90 -9.71 14.03 22.97
CA ASN A 90 -9.49 15.39 22.47
C ASN A 90 -8.03 15.87 22.65
N GLY A 91 -7.07 15.03 22.30
CA GLY A 91 -5.64 15.33 22.42
C GLY A 91 -5.10 15.29 23.85
N ALA A 92 -5.86 14.78 24.82
CA ALA A 92 -5.42 14.70 26.21
C ALA A 92 -4.35 13.63 26.43
N GLU A 93 -4.38 12.57 25.63
CA GLU A 93 -3.38 11.50 25.65
C GLU A 93 -2.87 11.24 24.22
N GLU A 94 -1.56 11.35 24.05
CA GLU A 94 -0.85 11.00 22.82
C GLU A 94 -0.63 9.48 22.78
N ILE A 95 -1.08 8.84 21.72
CA ILE A 95 -0.92 7.40 21.46
C ILE A 95 0.35 7.17 20.66
N ALA A 96 0.58 7.96 19.61
CA ALA A 96 1.77 7.88 18.76
C ALA A 96 1.98 9.18 17.99
N SER A 97 3.22 9.45 17.59
CA SER A 97 3.57 10.52 16.67
C SER A 97 4.73 10.05 15.80
N GLU A 98 4.54 10.02 14.48
CA GLU A 98 5.54 9.56 13.53
C GLU A 98 5.63 10.49 12.31
N SER A 99 6.86 10.69 11.84
CA SER A 99 7.12 11.34 10.55
C SER A 99 7.30 10.26 9.49
N ILE A 100 6.44 10.27 8.47
CA ILE A 100 6.35 9.23 7.45
C ILE A 100 6.73 9.84 6.10
N THR A 101 7.61 9.14 5.38
CA THR A 101 7.92 9.45 3.98
C THR A 101 7.07 8.56 3.08
N ALA A 102 6.32 9.19 2.19
CA ALA A 102 5.43 8.52 1.24
C ALA A 102 5.67 9.03 -0.18
N GLU A 103 5.14 8.32 -1.18
CA GLU A 103 5.14 8.79 -2.57
C GLU A 103 4.08 9.90 -2.74
N GLU A 104 4.39 10.92 -3.54
CA GLU A 104 3.43 11.98 -3.87
C GLU A 104 2.17 11.40 -4.50
N GLY A 105 1.00 11.86 -4.04
CA GLY A 105 -0.30 11.35 -4.48
C GLY A 105 -0.76 10.07 -3.76
N THR A 106 -0.01 9.58 -2.77
CA THR A 106 -0.50 8.52 -1.87
C THR A 106 -1.66 9.06 -1.03
N ASN A 107 -2.71 8.25 -0.85
CA ASN A 107 -3.82 8.64 0.01
C ASN A 107 -3.53 8.40 1.51
N LEU A 108 -4.24 9.13 2.37
CA LEU A 108 -4.03 9.08 3.80
C LEU A 108 -4.30 7.68 4.38
N MET A 109 -5.35 6.99 3.93
CA MET A 109 -5.65 5.64 4.42
C MET A 109 -4.52 4.65 4.17
N GLN A 110 -3.91 4.68 2.98
CA GLN A 110 -2.81 3.78 2.64
C GLN A 110 -1.59 4.06 3.52
N VAL A 111 -1.25 5.33 3.73
CA VAL A 111 -0.17 5.70 4.67
C VAL A 111 -0.46 5.18 6.08
N MET A 112 -1.71 5.28 6.54
CA MET A 112 -2.11 4.76 7.84
C MET A 112 -2.00 3.23 7.93
N GLU A 113 -2.44 2.48 6.92
CA GLU A 113 -2.37 1.02 6.89
C GLU A 113 -0.93 0.48 6.77
N ASP A 114 -0.06 1.20 6.08
CA ASP A 114 1.34 0.81 5.88
C ASP A 114 2.19 1.01 7.14
N ASN A 115 1.83 1.97 8.01
CA ASN A 115 2.61 2.35 9.19
C ASN A 115 1.95 1.95 10.53
N PHE A 116 0.63 1.86 10.58
CA PHE A 116 -0.14 1.54 11.80
C PHE A 116 -1.05 0.32 11.59
N LYS A 117 -1.44 -0.33 12.69
CA LYS A 117 -2.46 -1.38 12.68
C LYS A 117 -3.84 -0.76 12.66
N VAL A 118 -4.37 -0.54 11.46
CA VAL A 118 -5.72 -0.03 11.22
C VAL A 118 -6.69 -1.19 11.01
N GLU A 119 -7.83 -1.17 11.70
CA GLU A 119 -8.96 -2.07 11.43
C GLU A 119 -10.17 -1.27 10.94
N GLN A 120 -10.65 -1.63 9.75
CA GLN A 120 -11.72 -0.94 9.07
C GLN A 120 -12.98 -1.81 8.93
N SER A 121 -14.15 -1.18 8.97
CA SER A 121 -15.43 -1.83 8.70
C SER A 121 -16.39 -0.80 8.12
N GLY A 122 -17.04 -1.15 7.01
CA GLY A 122 -18.03 -0.26 6.37
C GLY A 122 -17.47 1.05 5.81
N GLY A 123 -16.17 1.12 5.52
CA GLY A 123 -15.49 2.33 5.03
C GLY A 123 -15.07 3.32 6.12
N PHE A 124 -15.11 2.89 7.39
CA PHE A 124 -14.67 3.70 8.52
C PHE A 124 -13.58 2.98 9.32
N ILE A 125 -12.67 3.77 9.88
CA ILE A 125 -11.66 3.30 10.82
C ILE A 125 -12.34 3.04 12.17
N ASN A 126 -12.31 1.79 12.63
CA ASN A 126 -12.83 1.42 13.94
C ASN A 126 -11.73 1.40 15.00
N THR A 127 -10.53 0.96 14.61
CA THR A 127 -9.42 0.75 15.52
C THR A 127 -8.12 1.21 14.87
N ILE A 128 -7.26 1.90 15.61
CA ILE A 128 -5.86 2.17 15.25
C ILE A 128 -4.98 1.74 16.42
N GLU A 129 -3.95 0.92 16.15
CA GLU A 129 -3.05 0.36 17.18
C GLU A 129 -3.75 -0.37 18.34
N GLY A 130 -4.95 -0.90 18.10
CA GLY A 130 -5.77 -1.58 19.11
C GLY A 130 -6.65 -0.64 19.95
N VAL A 131 -6.59 0.68 19.73
CA VAL A 131 -7.47 1.67 20.35
C VAL A 131 -8.70 1.89 19.46
N GLY A 132 -9.90 1.66 20.01
CA GLY A 132 -11.14 1.76 19.24
C GLY A 132 -12.29 0.91 19.79
N GLY A 133 -13.39 0.86 19.03
CA GLY A 133 -14.50 -0.08 19.23
C GLY A 133 -15.59 0.31 20.23
N ASP A 134 -15.57 1.53 20.79
CA ASP A 134 -16.68 2.07 21.58
C ASP A 134 -17.77 2.68 20.67
N GLU A 135 -19.04 2.31 20.92
CA GLU A 135 -20.20 2.78 20.14
C GLU A 135 -20.56 4.25 20.31
N LYS A 136 -19.83 5.02 21.14
CA LYS A 136 -20.03 6.46 21.32
C LYS A 136 -18.83 7.28 20.89
N LYS A 137 -17.72 6.63 20.52
CA LYS A 137 -16.48 7.28 20.14
C LYS A 137 -16.12 6.92 18.70
N ALA A 138 -15.52 7.87 18.00
CA ALA A 138 -15.04 7.67 16.63
C ALA A 138 -13.63 8.25 16.48
N TRP A 139 -12.91 7.71 15.49
CA TRP A 139 -11.68 8.31 15.01
C TRP A 139 -12.02 9.47 14.10
N MET A 140 -11.70 10.67 14.54
CA MET A 140 -11.80 11.89 13.75
C MET A 140 -10.42 12.31 13.31
N TYR A 141 -10.31 12.81 12.09
CA TYR A 141 -9.03 13.27 11.58
C TYR A 141 -9.09 14.72 11.13
N THR A 142 -7.98 15.41 11.32
CA THR A 142 -7.74 16.77 10.85
C THR A 142 -6.45 16.80 10.05
N VAL A 143 -6.40 17.68 9.06
CA VAL A 143 -5.19 17.92 8.28
C VAL A 143 -4.85 19.41 8.40
N ASN A 144 -3.63 19.70 8.85
CA ASN A 144 -3.14 21.06 9.09
C ASN A 144 -4.05 21.87 10.03
N GLY A 145 -4.70 21.19 10.99
CA GLY A 145 -5.63 21.78 11.96
C GLY A 145 -7.05 22.03 11.42
N GLU A 146 -7.35 21.64 10.18
CA GLU A 146 -8.69 21.71 9.60
C GLU A 146 -9.32 20.31 9.54
N GLU A 147 -10.61 20.20 9.85
CA GLU A 147 -11.32 18.91 9.74
C GLU A 147 -11.32 18.40 8.29
N GLY A 148 -11.10 17.09 8.14
CA GLY A 148 -11.13 16.44 6.83
C GLY A 148 -12.45 16.68 6.10
N GLN A 149 -12.40 17.28 4.92
CA GLN A 149 -13.59 17.54 4.09
C GLN A 149 -14.09 16.29 3.34
N VAL A 150 -13.25 15.26 3.25
CA VAL A 150 -13.49 13.99 2.57
C VAL A 150 -13.20 12.84 3.53
N GLY A 151 -13.30 11.59 3.09
CA GLY A 151 -12.80 10.45 3.87
C GLY A 151 -11.28 10.32 3.75
N ALA A 152 -10.64 9.66 4.72
CA ALA A 152 -9.19 9.39 4.67
C ALA A 152 -8.77 8.53 3.45
N GLU A 153 -9.69 7.75 2.87
CA GLU A 153 -9.45 7.01 1.62
C GLU A 153 -9.33 7.93 0.39
N ASP A 154 -9.99 9.09 0.43
CA ASP A 154 -10.09 10.04 -0.69
C ASP A 154 -9.15 11.25 -0.52
N TYR A 155 -8.50 11.40 0.64
CA TYR A 155 -7.55 12.49 0.88
C TYR A 155 -6.16 12.12 0.36
N GLU A 156 -5.71 12.81 -0.70
CA GLU A 156 -4.34 12.72 -1.21
C GLU A 156 -3.40 13.59 -0.37
N LEU A 157 -2.34 12.98 0.16
CA LEU A 157 -1.36 13.64 1.01
C LEU A 157 -0.44 14.56 0.21
N LYS A 158 -0.05 15.66 0.86
CA LYS A 158 0.92 16.63 0.33
C LYS A 158 2.13 16.72 1.24
N ASP A 159 3.25 17.12 0.67
CA ASP A 159 4.47 17.36 1.44
C ASP A 159 4.25 18.40 2.54
N GLY A 160 4.65 18.07 3.75
CA GLY A 160 4.49 18.88 4.95
C GLY A 160 3.10 18.81 5.59
N ASP A 161 2.19 17.96 5.12
CA ASP A 161 0.88 17.77 5.77
C ASP A 161 1.07 17.22 7.20
N GLN A 162 0.40 17.88 8.14
CA GLN A 162 0.25 17.42 9.52
C GLN A 162 -1.12 16.81 9.69
N VAL A 163 -1.18 15.51 9.94
CA VAL A 163 -2.43 14.78 10.10
C VAL A 163 -2.56 14.33 11.54
N THR A 164 -3.65 14.73 12.19
CA THR A 164 -3.97 14.28 13.55
C THR A 164 -5.21 13.42 13.51
N PHE A 165 -5.12 12.20 14.02
CA PHE A 165 -6.25 11.35 14.33
C PHE A 165 -6.50 11.38 15.83
N ASP A 166 -7.68 11.81 16.25
CA ASP A 166 -8.09 11.78 17.65
C ASP A 166 -9.29 10.84 17.85
N TYR A 167 -9.20 9.98 18.84
CA TYR A 167 -10.28 9.09 19.25
C TYR A 167 -11.08 9.70 20.40
N HIS A 168 -12.24 10.27 20.10
CA HIS A 168 -13.12 10.91 21.09
C HIS A 168 -14.61 10.65 20.84
N ALA A 169 -15.42 11.00 21.84
CA ALA A 169 -16.86 10.83 21.79
C ALA A 169 -17.52 11.84 20.85
N TRP A 170 -18.50 11.42 20.05
CA TRP A 170 -19.33 12.34 19.28
C TRP A 170 -20.42 12.97 20.17
N GLU A 171 -20.07 13.79 21.17
CA GLU A 171 -21.08 14.44 22.04
C GLU A 171 -20.85 15.94 22.25
#